data_AF-A0A951TWS5-F1
#
_entry.id   AF-A0A951TWS5-F1
#
_cell.length_a   1.000
_cell.length_b   1.000
_cell.length_c   1.000
_cell.angle_alpha   90.00
_cell.angle_beta   90.00
_cell.angle_gamma   90.00
#
_symmetry.space_group_name_H-M   'P 1'
#
loop_
_entity.id
_entity.type
_entity.pdbx_description
1 polymer ?
#
loop_
_entity_poly.entity_id
_entity_poly.type
_entity_poly.pdbx_seq_one_letter_code
_entity_poly.pdbx_strand_id
1 'polypeptide(L)'
;MKSLNLEQRIKRLEQRNTRVEGDKAWETSWLRRLSIAALTYVVVAFYLRFVVHINPWINALVPVIGFILSTVTLSFIKHRWLKSRHQS
;
A
#
# COMPACT_ATOMS: atom_id res chain seq x y z
N MET A 1 31.15 -22.42 23.32
CA MET A 1 30.87 -20.97 23.22
C MET A 1 30.59 -20.45 21.81
N LYS A 2 31.08 -21.07 20.71
CA LYS A 2 30.82 -20.59 19.33
C LYS A 2 29.38 -20.81 18.85
N SER A 3 28.72 -21.90 19.26
CA SER A 3 27.37 -22.29 18.81
C SER A 3 26.26 -21.32 19.21
N LEU A 4 26.28 -20.82 20.46
CA LEU A 4 25.31 -19.85 20.99
C LEU A 4 25.25 -18.55 20.17
N ASN A 5 26.39 -18.12 19.60
CA ASN A 5 26.46 -16.91 18.79
C ASN A 5 25.86 -17.13 17.39
N LEU A 6 26.03 -18.33 16.82
CA LEU A 6 25.42 -18.71 15.54
C LEU A 6 23.89 -18.79 15.63
N GLU A 7 23.34 -19.45 16.65
CA GLU A 7 21.89 -19.53 16.85
C GLU A 7 21.24 -18.15 17.01
N GLN A 8 21.87 -17.25 17.77
CA GLN A 8 21.40 -15.87 17.91
C GLN A 8 21.44 -15.10 16.59
N ARG A 9 22.47 -15.30 15.75
CA ARG A 9 22.54 -14.69 14.42
C ARG A 9 21.46 -15.25 13.49
N ILE A 10 21.21 -16.56 13.54
CA ILE A 10 20.14 -17.21 12.75
C ILE A 10 18.78 -16.66 13.16
N LYS A 11 18.45 -16.60 14.45
CA LYS A 11 17.19 -16.01 14.94
C LYS A 11 17.00 -14.55 14.49
N ARG A 12 18.05 -13.74 14.53
CA ARG A 12 17.99 -12.34 14.05
C ARG A 12 17.83 -12.23 12.53
N LEU A 13 18.35 -13.19 11.78
CA LEU A 13 18.18 -13.25 10.33
C LEU A 13 16.77 -13.69 9.95
N GLU A 14 16.23 -14.72 10.60
CA GLU A 14 14.84 -15.16 10.42
C GLU A 14 13.86 -14.05 10.76
N GLN A 15 14.01 -13.38 11.92
CA GLN A 15 13.13 -12.27 12.31
C GLN A 15 13.12 -11.11 11.31
N ARG A 16 14.27 -10.82 10.68
CA ARG A 16 14.35 -9.79 9.63
C ARG A 16 13.77 -10.29 8.32
N ASN A 17 14.05 -11.53 7.91
CA ASN A 17 13.49 -12.11 6.70
C ASN A 17 11.97 -12.20 6.77
N THR A 18 11.36 -12.57 7.90
CA THR A 18 9.90 -12.58 8.04
C THR A 18 9.27 -11.21 7.77
N ARG A 19 9.91 -10.12 8.25
CA ARG A 19 9.44 -8.76 7.97
C ARG A 19 9.57 -8.40 6.48
N VAL A 20 10.74 -8.70 5.90
CA VAL A 20 11.04 -8.40 4.49
C VAL A 20 10.14 -9.19 3.55
N GLU A 21 9.87 -10.46 3.84
CA GLU A 21 8.97 -11.30 3.04
C GLU A 21 7.51 -10.85 3.16
N GLY A 22 7.09 -10.37 4.34
CA GLY A 22 5.78 -9.72 4.52
C GLY A 22 5.65 -8.43 3.69
N ASP A 23 6.69 -7.59 3.67
CA ASP A 23 6.72 -6.38 2.85
C ASP A 23 6.77 -6.69 1.35
N LYS A 24 7.58 -7.66 0.91
CA LYS A 24 7.61 -8.11 -0.50
C LYS A 24 6.27 -8.63 -0.97
N ALA A 25 5.63 -9.49 -0.17
CA ALA A 25 4.33 -10.07 -0.52
C ALA A 25 3.22 -9.00 -0.59
N TRP A 26 3.33 -7.95 0.23
CA TRP A 26 2.48 -6.77 0.11
C TRP A 26 2.75 -5.99 -1.18
N GLU A 27 4.02 -5.74 -1.50
CA GLU A 27 4.42 -5.02 -2.72
C GLU A 27 4.03 -5.75 -4.00
N THR A 28 4.08 -7.09 -4.00
CA THR A 28 3.59 -7.93 -5.11
C THR A 28 2.10 -8.20 -5.06
N SER A 29 1.40 -7.79 -3.99
CA SER A 29 -0.03 -8.03 -3.89
C SER A 29 -0.78 -7.32 -5.02
N TRP A 30 -1.58 -8.09 -5.74
CA TRP A 30 -2.51 -7.57 -6.74
C TRP A 30 -3.51 -6.58 -6.13
N LEU A 31 -3.76 -6.69 -4.81
CA LEU A 31 -4.61 -5.79 -4.07
C LEU A 31 -4.15 -4.33 -4.16
N ARG A 32 -2.84 -4.06 -4.02
CA ARG A 32 -2.29 -2.70 -4.19
C ARG A 32 -2.55 -2.15 -5.59
N ARG A 33 -2.30 -2.95 -6.63
CA ARG A 33 -2.51 -2.54 -8.03
C ARG A 33 -3.99 -2.30 -8.32
N LEU A 34 -4.86 -3.18 -7.83
CA LEU A 34 -6.31 -3.07 -8.00
C LEU A 34 -6.88 -1.85 -7.25
N SER A 35 -6.40 -1.57 -6.04
CA SER A 35 -6.82 -0.39 -5.27
C SER A 35 -6.45 0.91 -5.97
N ILE A 36 -5.23 1.03 -6.48
CA ILE A 36 -4.81 2.23 -7.23
C ILE A 36 -5.63 2.37 -8.52
N ALA A 37 -5.80 1.28 -9.28
CA ALA A 37 -6.58 1.31 -10.51
C ALA A 37 -8.05 1.71 -10.27
N ALA A 38 -8.69 1.15 -9.23
CA ALA A 38 -10.05 1.48 -8.85
C ALA A 38 -10.19 2.94 -8.40
N LEU A 39 -9.27 3.44 -7.56
CA LEU A 39 -9.25 4.84 -7.12
C LEU A 39 -9.09 5.79 -8.31
N THR A 40 -8.13 5.52 -9.20
CA THR A 40 -7.92 6.34 -10.40
C THR A 40 -9.16 6.34 -11.28
N TYR A 41 -9.79 5.19 -11.49
CA TYR A 41 -11.02 5.09 -12.28
C TYR A 41 -12.17 5.89 -11.67
N VAL A 42 -12.40 5.75 -10.36
CA VAL A 42 -13.44 6.49 -9.64
C VAL A 42 -13.18 8.00 -9.72
N VAL A 43 -11.96 8.45 -9.46
CA VAL A 43 -11.58 9.86 -9.53
C VAL A 43 -11.81 10.43 -10.93
N VAL A 44 -11.40 9.72 -11.98
CA VAL A 44 -11.61 10.14 -13.38
C VAL A 44 -13.09 10.11 -13.78
N ALA A 45 -13.85 9.11 -13.33
CA ALA A 45 -15.29 9.02 -13.60
C ALA A 45 -16.06 10.18 -12.92
N PHE A 46 -15.74 10.49 -11.67
CA PHE A 46 -16.29 11.66 -10.97
C PHE A 46 -15.86 12.97 -11.65
N TYR A 47 -14.59 13.08 -12.06
CA TYR A 47 -14.09 14.22 -12.81
C TYR A 47 -14.90 14.48 -14.09
N LEU A 48 -15.07 13.46 -14.93
CA LEU A 48 -15.83 13.58 -16.17
C LEU A 48 -17.32 13.87 -15.93
N ARG A 49 -17.88 13.37 -14.82
CA ARG A 49 -19.30 13.54 -14.49
C ARG A 49 -19.63 14.93 -13.93
N PHE A 50 -18.77 15.51 -13.09
CA PHE A 50 -19.09 16.72 -12.33
C PHE A 50 -18.35 17.97 -12.81
N VAL A 51 -17.22 17.82 -13.52
CA VAL A 51 -16.23 18.90 -13.64
C VAL A 51 -15.91 19.31 -15.08
N VAL A 52 -16.60 18.72 -16.08
CA VAL A 52 -16.51 19.14 -17.49
C VAL A 52 -16.89 20.61 -17.72
N HIS A 53 -17.47 21.30 -16.73
CA HIS A 53 -17.86 22.71 -16.83
C HIS A 53 -17.31 23.63 -15.72
N ILE A 54 -16.33 23.21 -14.90
CA ILE A 54 -15.85 23.98 -13.74
C ILE A 54 -14.38 24.43 -13.90
N ASN A 55 -14.07 25.59 -13.30
CA ASN A 55 -12.81 26.35 -13.34
C ASN A 55 -11.52 25.46 -13.22
N PRO A 56 -10.49 25.68 -14.05
CA PRO A 56 -9.28 24.83 -14.15
C PRO A 56 -8.51 24.60 -12.83
N TRP A 57 -8.58 25.55 -11.91
CA TRP A 57 -7.92 25.47 -10.60
C TRP A 57 -8.51 24.37 -9.70
N ILE A 58 -9.81 24.10 -9.82
CA ILE A 58 -10.46 22.98 -9.12
C ILE A 58 -10.10 21.65 -9.78
N ASN A 59 -10.01 21.63 -11.12
CA ASN A 59 -9.56 20.45 -11.88
C ASN A 59 -8.16 19.99 -11.49
N ALA A 60 -7.23 20.91 -11.19
CA ALA A 60 -5.87 20.58 -10.79
C ALA A 60 -5.78 19.90 -9.42
N LEU A 61 -6.74 20.15 -8.51
CA LEU A 61 -6.76 19.54 -7.18
C LEU A 61 -7.26 18.09 -7.19
N VAL A 62 -8.06 17.71 -8.17
CA VAL A 62 -8.65 16.36 -8.27
C VAL A 62 -7.60 15.23 -8.33
N PRO A 63 -6.61 15.25 -9.25
CA PRO A 63 -5.57 14.23 -9.28
C PRO A 63 -4.66 14.27 -8.04
N VAL A 64 -4.47 15.44 -7.41
CA VAL A 64 -3.70 15.57 -6.16
C VAL A 64 -4.42 14.90 -5.00
N ILE A 65 -5.73 15.11 -4.87
CA ILE A 65 -6.56 14.46 -3.85
C ILE A 65 -6.63 12.95 -4.11
N GLY A 66 -6.78 12.52 -5.37
CA GLY A 66 -6.73 11.10 -5.75
C GLY A 66 -5.40 10.45 -5.38
N PHE A 67 -4.28 11.15 -5.61
CA PHE A 67 -2.95 10.69 -5.21
C PHE A 67 -2.81 10.58 -3.68
N ILE A 68 -3.20 11.60 -2.92
CA ILE A 68 -3.14 11.59 -1.45
C ILE A 68 -4.04 10.49 -0.87
N LEU A 69 -5.25 10.32 -1.40
CA LEU A 69 -6.13 9.22 -1.01
C LEU A 69 -5.50 7.87 -1.32
N SER A 70 -4.80 7.72 -2.45
CA SER A 70 -4.09 6.48 -2.77
C SER A 70 -2.97 6.19 -1.76
N THR A 71 -2.18 7.17 -1.34
CA THR A 71 -1.07 6.95 -0.39
C THR A 71 -1.57 6.58 1.02
N VAL A 72 -2.66 7.24 1.47
CA VAL A 72 -3.29 6.94 2.77
C VAL A 72 -4.02 5.60 2.74
N THR A 73 -4.80 5.32 1.69
CA THR A 73 -5.55 4.07 1.53
C THR A 73 -4.59 2.88 1.45
N LEU A 74 -3.50 3.00 0.69
CA LEU A 74 -2.48 1.94 0.62
C LEU A 74 -1.83 1.66 1.98
N SER A 75 -1.57 2.70 2.78
CA SER A 75 -1.02 2.53 4.14
C SER A 75 -2.01 1.82 5.06
N PHE A 76 -3.29 2.16 4.99
CA PHE A 76 -4.34 1.51 5.79
C PHE A 76 -4.57 0.05 5.40
N ILE A 77 -4.64 -0.24 4.10
CA ILE A 77 -4.82 -1.61 3.59
C ILE A 77 -3.57 -2.45 3.90
N LYS A 78 -2.35 -1.88 3.79
CA LYS A 78 -1.10 -2.56 4.20
C LYS A 78 -1.19 -2.99 5.66
N HIS A 79 -1.61 -2.09 6.54
CA HIS A 79 -1.72 -2.37 7.96
C HIS A 79 -2.76 -3.46 8.26
N ARG A 80 -3.92 -3.42 7.59
CA ARG A 80 -4.95 -4.46 7.73
C ARG A 80 -4.49 -5.82 7.19
N TRP A 81 -3.81 -5.86 6.05
CA TRP A 81 -3.33 -7.10 5.42
C TRP A 81 -2.22 -7.77 6.25
N LEU A 82 -1.25 -6.99 6.74
CA LEU A 82 -0.21 -7.50 7.66
C LEU A 82 -0.82 -8.05 8.96
N LYS A 83 -1.88 -7.41 9.48
CA LYS A 83 -2.61 -7.91 10.67
C LYS A 83 -3.31 -9.24 10.40
N SER A 84 -3.94 -9.42 9.24
CA SER A 84 -4.59 -10.70 8.87
C SER A 84 -3.59 -11.83 8.60
N ARG A 85 -2.37 -11.52 8.12
CA ARG A 85 -1.32 -12.53 7.85
C ARG A 85 -0.54 -12.99 9.09
N HIS A 86 -0.61 -12.27 10.20
CA HIS A 86 -0.02 -12.68 11.48
C HIS A 86 -0.90 -13.60 12.34
N GLN A 87 -2.07 -14.03 11.84
CA GLN A 87 -3.01 -14.92 12.55
C GLN A 87 -3.20 -16.30 11.91
N SER A 88 -2.35 -16.72 10.96
CA SER A 88 -2.38 -18.08 10.41
C SER A 88 -1.00 -18.68 10.28
#